data_AF-A0A524L1Z3-F1
#
_entry.id   AF-A0A524L1Z3-F1
#
_cell.length_a   1.000
_cell.length_b   1.000
_cell.length_c   1.000
_cell.angle_alpha   90.00
_cell.angle_beta   90.00
_cell.angle_gamma   90.00
#
_symmetry.space_group_name_H-M   'P 1'
#
loop_
_entity.id
_entity.type
_entity.pdbx_description
1 polymer ?
#
loop_
_entity_poly.entity_id
_entity_poly.type
_entity_poly.pdbx_seq_one_letter_code
_entity_poly.pdbx_strand_id
1 'polypeptide(L)'
;MTTQLHEPDNLVKFLDGSVANYPDRPLFGTKNAQGVYEWISYAQVGRRVNNLRAGLAGLGVGRDDAVGIIANNRLEWAVGAFASFGLGDRGRLDKDGFLHITGRINEQFKLENGKFVFPASLEEDICLVPFVENAMIFGEGKEYTVCLVVPDPLALEKYAAENNLPADTEELIQTQEIRDRISRAITESLRGKYGSYEIPKKFIYITENFSLENGTLTQTMKVKRRIVLERYRKEIEALYTR
;
A
#
# COMPACT_ATOMS: atom_id res chain seq x y z
N MET A 1 -17.42 -13.19 -27.51
CA MET A 1 -18.12 -11.90 -27.66
C MET A 1 -17.13 -10.81 -27.33
N THR A 2 -16.76 -9.99 -28.30
CA THR A 2 -15.82 -8.89 -28.13
C THR A 2 -16.57 -7.76 -27.43
N THR A 3 -16.29 -7.54 -26.14
CA THR A 3 -16.90 -6.43 -25.40
C THR A 3 -16.43 -5.12 -26.04
N GLN A 4 -17.36 -4.36 -26.62
CA GLN A 4 -17.08 -2.98 -27.02
C GLN A 4 -16.95 -2.15 -25.72
N LEU A 5 -15.78 -1.54 -25.51
CA LEU A 5 -15.60 -0.53 -24.47
C LEU A 5 -16.47 0.67 -24.83
N HIS A 6 -17.29 1.14 -23.89
CA HIS A 6 -18.03 2.39 -24.04
C HIS A 6 -17.15 3.53 -23.54
N GLU A 7 -16.91 4.52 -24.39
CA GLU A 7 -16.15 5.70 -24.00
C GLU A 7 -16.75 6.36 -22.75
N PRO A 8 -15.91 6.87 -21.83
CA PRO A 8 -14.47 7.11 -21.98
C PRO A 8 -13.56 5.99 -21.43
N ASP A 9 -12.51 5.63 -22.19
CA ASP A 9 -11.57 4.53 -21.89
C ASP A 9 -10.31 4.95 -21.10
N ASN A 10 -10.27 6.14 -20.51
CA ASN A 10 -9.23 6.55 -19.56
C ASN A 10 -9.66 7.79 -18.76
N LEU A 11 -8.97 8.08 -17.66
CA LEU A 11 -9.26 9.22 -16.77
C LEU A 11 -9.22 10.58 -17.45
N VAL A 12 -8.33 10.75 -18.43
CA VAL A 12 -8.17 12.01 -19.14
C VAL A 12 -9.41 12.25 -19.99
N LYS A 13 -9.82 11.26 -20.78
CA LYS A 13 -11.08 11.28 -21.54
C LYS A 13 -12.30 11.44 -20.63
N PHE A 14 -12.31 10.83 -19.45
CA PHE A 14 -13.41 10.98 -18.50
C PHE A 14 -13.54 12.42 -17.98
N LEU A 15 -12.42 13.02 -17.57
CA LEU A 15 -12.40 14.42 -17.16
C LEU A 15 -12.78 15.33 -18.33
N ASP A 16 -12.15 15.17 -19.49
CA ASP A 16 -12.37 16.01 -20.66
C ASP A 16 -13.83 15.91 -21.15
N GLY A 17 -14.40 14.71 -21.16
CA GLY A 17 -15.80 14.48 -21.47
C GLY A 17 -16.74 15.12 -20.44
N SER A 18 -16.41 15.05 -19.16
CA SER A 18 -17.19 15.70 -18.10
C SER A 18 -17.12 17.23 -18.19
N VAL A 19 -15.95 17.78 -18.53
CA VAL A 19 -15.75 19.21 -18.78
C VAL A 19 -16.56 19.67 -19.99
N ALA A 20 -16.58 18.89 -21.06
CA ALA A 20 -17.36 19.22 -22.25
C ALA A 20 -18.87 19.16 -21.99
N ASN A 21 -19.34 18.15 -21.25
CA ASN A 21 -20.77 17.91 -21.05
C ASN A 21 -21.38 18.75 -19.91
N TYR A 22 -20.58 19.12 -18.90
CA TYR A 22 -21.07 19.77 -17.68
C TYR A 22 -20.24 20.99 -17.24
N PRO A 23 -19.85 21.91 -18.14
CA PRO A 23 -18.83 22.94 -17.88
C PRO A 23 -19.14 23.86 -16.69
N ASP A 24 -20.41 24.19 -16.49
CA ASP A 24 -20.85 25.14 -15.47
C ASP A 24 -21.25 24.47 -14.14
N ARG A 25 -21.31 23.14 -14.09
CA ARG A 25 -21.66 22.44 -12.85
C ARG A 25 -20.52 22.56 -11.83
N PRO A 26 -20.82 22.71 -10.53
CA PRO A 26 -19.80 22.68 -9.49
C PRO A 26 -19.14 21.29 -9.42
N LEU A 27 -17.81 21.26 -9.26
CA LEU A 27 -17.03 20.03 -9.14
C LEU A 27 -16.35 19.92 -7.78
N PHE A 28 -15.49 20.88 -7.43
CA PHE A 28 -14.78 20.88 -6.14
C PHE A 28 -15.20 22.07 -5.28
N GLY A 29 -15.40 21.84 -3.99
CA GLY A 29 -15.74 22.85 -3.01
C GLY A 29 -14.63 23.00 -1.97
N THR A 30 -14.18 24.23 -1.71
CA THR A 30 -13.21 24.54 -0.64
C THR A 30 -13.85 25.50 0.34
N LYS A 31 -13.69 25.26 1.65
CA LYS A 31 -14.15 26.21 2.66
C LYS A 31 -13.20 27.41 2.72
N ASN A 32 -13.74 28.61 2.64
CA ASN A 32 -13.00 29.84 2.91
C ASN A 32 -12.78 30.03 4.42
N ALA A 33 -12.11 31.12 4.80
CA ALA A 33 -11.79 31.42 6.20
C ALA A 33 -13.05 31.56 7.10
N GLN A 34 -14.21 31.83 6.50
CA GLN A 34 -15.51 31.95 7.15
C GLN A 34 -16.27 30.62 7.17
N GLY A 35 -15.67 29.52 6.69
CA GLY A 35 -16.28 28.19 6.66
C GLY A 35 -17.29 27.96 5.54
N VAL A 36 -17.47 28.93 4.64
CA VAL A 36 -18.40 28.86 3.51
C VAL A 36 -17.73 28.15 2.34
N TYR A 37 -18.45 27.22 1.71
CA TYR A 37 -17.95 26.52 0.54
C TYR A 37 -17.93 27.43 -0.70
N GLU A 38 -16.75 27.63 -1.25
CA GLU A 38 -16.51 28.20 -2.56
C GLU A 38 -16.29 27.07 -3.56
N TRP A 39 -17.12 27.04 -4.58
CA TRP A 39 -17.13 25.98 -5.58
C TRP A 39 -16.42 26.43 -6.85
N ILE A 40 -15.66 25.51 -7.45
CA ILE A 40 -15.07 25.65 -8.77
C ILE A 40 -15.77 24.71 -9.74
N SER A 41 -16.10 25.21 -10.94
CA SER A 41 -16.81 24.44 -11.96
C SER A 41 -15.91 23.45 -12.69
N TYR A 42 -16.51 22.48 -13.38
CA TYR A 42 -15.77 21.58 -14.27
C TYR A 42 -14.90 22.36 -15.27
N ALA A 43 -15.43 23.37 -15.95
CA ALA A 43 -14.65 24.18 -16.91
C ALA A 43 -13.45 24.88 -16.27
N GLN A 44 -13.62 25.41 -15.06
CA GLN A 44 -12.53 26.05 -14.32
C GLN A 44 -11.46 25.04 -13.89
N VAL A 45 -11.84 23.83 -13.46
CA VAL A 45 -10.91 22.73 -13.15
C VAL A 45 -10.17 22.27 -14.39
N GLY A 46 -10.88 22.03 -15.49
CA GLY A 46 -10.28 21.62 -16.78
C GLY A 46 -9.23 22.62 -17.27
N ARG A 47 -9.50 23.93 -17.16
CA ARG A 47 -8.50 24.98 -17.47
C ARG A 47 -7.26 24.87 -16.58
N ARG A 48 -7.41 24.68 -15.27
CA ARG A 48 -6.27 24.55 -14.35
C ARG A 48 -5.43 23.30 -14.66
N VAL A 49 -6.09 22.18 -14.93
CA VAL A 49 -5.45 20.92 -15.33
C VAL A 49 -4.66 21.10 -16.63
N ASN A 50 -5.25 21.71 -17.65
CA ASN A 50 -4.57 21.96 -18.92
C ASN A 50 -3.38 22.92 -18.78
N ASN A 51 -3.52 23.98 -17.98
CA ASN A 51 -2.43 24.93 -17.73
C ASN A 51 -1.27 24.26 -16.99
N LEU A 52 -1.54 23.47 -15.95
CA LEU A 52 -0.50 22.77 -15.22
C LEU A 52 0.17 21.71 -16.08
N ARG A 53 -0.61 20.96 -16.87
CA ARG A 53 -0.11 19.98 -17.84
C ARG A 53 0.86 20.63 -18.83
N ALA A 54 0.47 21.76 -19.42
CA ALA A 54 1.34 22.51 -20.32
C ALA A 54 2.61 23.02 -19.64
N GLY A 55 2.49 23.49 -18.39
CA GLY A 55 3.65 23.90 -17.59
C GLY A 55 4.64 22.77 -17.32
N LEU A 56 4.15 21.60 -16.91
CA LEU A 56 4.97 20.40 -16.69
C LEU A 56 5.64 19.93 -17.98
N ALA A 57 4.90 19.89 -19.09
CA ALA A 57 5.47 19.57 -20.41
C ALA A 57 6.56 20.57 -20.82
N GLY A 58 6.36 21.86 -20.56
CA GLY A 58 7.37 22.90 -20.82
C GLY A 58 8.63 22.77 -19.96
N LEU A 59 8.54 22.11 -18.80
CA LEU A 59 9.68 21.76 -17.95
C LEU A 59 10.37 20.44 -18.36
N GLY A 60 9.89 19.80 -19.43
CA GLY A 60 10.46 18.56 -19.96
C GLY A 60 9.84 17.28 -19.40
N VAL A 61 8.78 17.36 -18.58
CA VAL A 61 8.05 16.19 -18.09
C VAL A 61 7.26 15.57 -19.23
N GLY A 62 7.50 14.30 -19.52
CA GLY A 62 6.89 13.58 -20.62
C GLY A 62 6.45 12.17 -20.25
N ARG A 63 6.25 11.37 -21.29
CA ARG A 63 5.89 9.95 -21.14
C ARG A 63 7.03 9.22 -20.43
N ASP A 64 6.65 8.31 -19.54
CA ASP A 64 7.54 7.47 -18.73
C ASP A 64 8.32 8.20 -17.62
N ASP A 65 8.15 9.52 -17.46
CA ASP A 65 8.68 10.25 -16.31
C ASP A 65 7.85 10.01 -15.04
N ALA A 66 8.53 9.90 -13.90
CA ALA A 66 7.88 9.76 -12.60
C ALA A 66 7.58 11.15 -12.01
N VAL A 67 6.30 11.46 -11.76
CA VAL A 67 5.87 12.72 -11.13
C VAL A 67 5.42 12.48 -9.69
N GLY A 68 6.06 13.15 -8.74
CA GLY A 68 5.66 13.17 -7.34
C GLY A 68 4.82 14.40 -7.00
N ILE A 69 3.61 14.21 -6.46
CA ILE A 69 2.74 15.31 -6.00
C ILE A 69 2.62 15.25 -4.47
N ILE A 70 3.09 16.30 -3.80
CA ILE A 70 3.00 16.43 -2.34
C ILE A 70 2.12 17.64 -2.02
N ALA A 71 0.91 17.37 -1.57
CA ALA A 71 -0.05 18.38 -1.14
C ALA A 71 -1.01 17.78 -0.10
N ASN A 72 -1.59 18.64 0.73
CA ASN A 72 -2.70 18.27 1.62
C ASN A 72 -3.96 17.94 0.79
N ASN A 73 -5.05 17.52 1.45
CA ASN A 73 -6.34 17.28 0.77
C ASN A 73 -6.95 18.61 0.28
N ARG A 74 -6.53 19.07 -0.90
CA ARG A 74 -6.89 20.35 -1.51
C ARG A 74 -7.05 20.25 -3.02
N LEU A 75 -7.70 21.24 -3.62
CA LEU A 75 -7.96 21.32 -5.07
C LEU A 75 -6.69 21.09 -5.92
N GLU A 76 -5.57 21.68 -5.51
CA GLU A 76 -4.29 21.60 -6.22
C GLU A 76 -3.76 20.17 -6.29
N TRP A 77 -4.06 19.32 -5.30
CA TRP A 77 -3.71 17.91 -5.36
C TRP A 77 -4.46 17.21 -6.50
N ALA A 78 -5.76 17.43 -6.61
CA ALA A 78 -6.59 16.84 -7.68
C ALA A 78 -6.17 17.38 -9.06
N VAL A 79 -5.94 18.69 -9.18
CA VAL A 79 -5.45 19.32 -10.41
C VAL A 79 -4.10 18.74 -10.82
N GLY A 80 -3.18 18.55 -9.86
CA GLY A 80 -1.88 17.91 -10.08
C GLY A 80 -2.03 16.51 -10.66
N ALA A 81 -2.86 15.68 -10.02
CA ALA A 81 -3.06 14.30 -10.45
C ALA A 81 -3.60 14.22 -11.88
N PHE A 82 -4.67 14.97 -12.19
CA PHE A 82 -5.25 14.99 -13.54
C PHE A 82 -4.33 15.61 -14.61
N ALA A 83 -3.46 16.53 -14.23
CA ALA A 83 -2.46 17.10 -15.12
C ALA A 83 -1.43 16.03 -15.50
N SER A 84 -0.87 15.31 -14.52
CA SER A 84 0.08 14.22 -14.71
C SER A 84 -0.51 13.06 -15.53
N PHE A 85 -1.79 12.70 -15.29
CA PHE A 85 -2.48 11.67 -16.07
C PHE A 85 -2.46 11.95 -17.58
N GLY A 86 -2.56 13.22 -17.97
CA GLY A 86 -2.53 13.63 -19.37
C GLY A 86 -1.14 13.74 -20.00
N LEU A 87 -0.05 13.55 -19.24
CA LEU A 87 1.33 13.51 -19.77
C LEU A 87 1.84 12.08 -20.01
N GLY A 88 1.05 11.08 -19.62
CA GLY A 88 1.40 9.67 -19.80
C GLY A 88 1.57 8.89 -18.51
N ASP A 89 0.93 9.27 -17.40
CA ASP A 89 0.89 8.41 -16.21
C ASP A 89 0.32 7.03 -16.54
N ARG A 90 0.80 6.04 -15.80
CA ARG A 90 0.37 4.64 -15.94
C ARG A 90 -1.00 4.47 -15.29
N GLY A 91 -1.95 3.94 -16.05
CA GLY A 91 -3.21 3.39 -15.56
C GLY A 91 -3.69 2.33 -16.54
N ARG A 92 -4.37 1.28 -16.06
CA ARG A 92 -4.95 0.25 -16.93
C ARG A 92 -6.43 0.06 -16.60
N LEU A 93 -7.25 -0.14 -17.61
CA LEU A 93 -8.61 -0.65 -17.43
C LEU A 93 -8.55 -2.17 -17.45
N ASP A 94 -9.33 -2.84 -16.60
CA ASP A 94 -9.55 -4.28 -16.73
C ASP A 94 -10.76 -4.60 -17.63
N LYS A 95 -11.00 -5.89 -17.82
CA LYS A 95 -12.06 -6.45 -18.67
C LYS A 95 -13.48 -6.10 -18.21
N ASP A 96 -13.64 -5.66 -16.97
CA ASP A 96 -14.92 -5.36 -16.33
C ASP A 96 -15.15 -3.84 -16.25
N GLY A 97 -14.27 -3.03 -16.87
CA GLY A 97 -14.41 -1.58 -16.95
C GLY A 97 -13.90 -0.84 -15.71
N PHE A 98 -13.22 -1.51 -14.79
CA PHE A 98 -12.64 -0.85 -13.62
C PHE A 98 -11.33 -0.18 -14.00
N LEU A 99 -11.26 1.11 -13.66
CA LEU A 99 -10.06 1.92 -13.80
C LEU A 99 -9.08 1.62 -12.67
N HIS A 100 -7.96 0.98 -13.01
CA HIS A 100 -6.82 0.84 -12.12
C HIS A 100 -5.92 2.07 -12.30
N ILE A 101 -6.10 3.06 -11.44
CA ILE A 101 -5.15 4.16 -11.28
C ILE A 101 -3.92 3.57 -10.59
N THR A 102 -2.82 3.37 -11.32
CA THR A 102 -1.58 2.93 -10.68
C THR A 102 -0.87 4.12 -10.06
N GLY A 103 -1.35 4.52 -8.88
CA GLY A 103 -0.71 5.46 -7.95
C GLY A 103 -1.51 5.51 -6.65
N ARG A 104 -1.00 5.17 -5.46
CA ARG A 104 0.38 5.04 -4.96
C ARG A 104 1.16 3.84 -5.53
N ILE A 105 2.31 4.12 -6.15
CA ILE A 105 3.33 3.12 -6.51
C ILE A 105 3.99 2.45 -5.28
N ASN A 106 3.76 2.91 -4.06
CA ASN A 106 4.78 2.72 -3.04
C ASN A 106 4.71 1.50 -2.12
N GLU A 107 3.77 0.57 -2.20
CA GLU A 107 3.82 -0.63 -1.32
C GLU A 107 3.24 -1.90 -1.96
N GLN A 108 3.36 -2.12 -3.27
CA GLN A 108 3.13 -3.45 -3.87
C GLN A 108 4.42 -3.96 -4.52
N PHE A 109 4.66 -5.26 -4.46
CA PHE A 109 5.82 -5.89 -5.11
C PHE A 109 5.39 -7.08 -5.97
N LYS A 110 6.29 -7.50 -6.85
CA LYS A 110 6.10 -8.71 -7.67
C LYS A 110 6.95 -9.86 -7.14
N LEU A 111 6.35 -11.03 -7.06
CA LEU A 111 7.08 -12.29 -6.92
C LEU A 111 7.80 -12.64 -8.22
N GLU A 112 8.75 -13.58 -8.15
CA GLU A 112 9.48 -14.12 -9.30
C GLU A 112 8.53 -14.68 -10.38
N ASN A 113 7.41 -15.26 -9.97
CA ASN A 113 6.37 -15.78 -10.86
C ASN A 113 5.49 -14.69 -11.52
N GLY A 114 5.80 -13.41 -11.32
CA GLY A 114 5.11 -12.27 -11.91
C GLY A 114 3.81 -11.85 -11.21
N LYS A 115 3.37 -12.56 -10.16
CA LYS A 115 2.18 -12.19 -9.40
C LYS A 115 2.45 -11.01 -8.46
N PHE A 116 1.46 -10.14 -8.31
CA PHE A 116 1.52 -8.97 -7.45
C PHE A 116 1.05 -9.29 -6.03
N VAL A 117 1.77 -8.78 -5.04
CA VAL A 117 1.43 -8.91 -3.61
C VAL A 117 1.19 -7.51 -3.04
N PHE A 118 0.16 -7.39 -2.22
CA PHE A 118 -0.22 -6.16 -1.52
C PHE A 118 0.07 -6.27 -0.01
N PRO A 119 1.33 -6.06 0.42
CA PRO A 119 1.76 -6.29 1.79
C PRO A 119 1.02 -5.48 2.84
N ALA A 120 0.68 -4.21 2.58
CA ALA A 120 0.03 -3.37 3.59
C ALA A 120 -1.28 -3.97 4.14
N SER A 121 -2.16 -4.44 3.24
CA SER A 121 -3.43 -5.07 3.64
C SER A 121 -3.20 -6.39 4.38
N LEU A 122 -2.23 -7.20 3.93
CA LEU A 122 -1.85 -8.43 4.61
C LEU A 122 -1.34 -8.15 6.03
N GLU A 123 -0.45 -7.19 6.18
CA GLU A 123 0.16 -6.81 7.46
C GLU A 123 -0.90 -6.30 8.45
N GLU A 124 -1.82 -5.45 7.99
CA GLU A 124 -2.94 -4.97 8.80
C GLU A 124 -3.82 -6.12 9.30
N ASP A 125 -4.19 -7.07 8.43
CA ASP A 125 -4.96 -8.25 8.83
C ASP A 125 -4.19 -9.20 9.75
N ILE A 126 -2.86 -9.31 9.57
CA ILE A 126 -1.99 -10.12 10.42
C ILE A 126 -1.93 -9.54 11.84
N CYS A 127 -1.89 -8.22 11.99
CA CYS A 127 -1.90 -7.58 13.32
C CYS A 127 -3.23 -7.76 14.08
N LEU A 128 -4.29 -8.25 13.43
CA LEU A 128 -5.54 -8.63 14.12
C LEU A 128 -5.48 -10.05 14.70
N VAL A 129 -4.46 -10.84 14.37
CA VAL A 129 -4.28 -12.20 14.85
C VAL A 129 -3.76 -12.16 16.29
N PRO A 130 -4.28 -12.99 17.21
CA PRO A 130 -3.76 -13.09 18.56
C PRO A 130 -2.24 -13.34 18.57
N PHE A 131 -1.56 -12.73 19.55
CA PHE A 131 -0.10 -12.82 19.77
C PHE A 131 0.76 -12.07 18.75
N VAL A 132 0.19 -11.26 17.85
CA VAL A 132 0.95 -10.47 16.89
C VAL A 132 0.78 -8.98 17.17
N GLU A 133 1.87 -8.29 17.46
CA GLU A 133 1.87 -6.84 17.66
C GLU A 133 2.11 -6.09 16.35
N ASN A 134 3.10 -6.52 15.56
CA ASN A 134 3.40 -5.97 14.24
C ASN A 134 3.87 -7.05 13.28
N ALA A 135 3.72 -6.80 11.98
CA ALA A 135 4.22 -7.70 10.95
C ALA A 135 4.75 -6.94 9.73
N MET A 136 5.67 -7.57 9.00
CA MET A 136 6.14 -7.08 7.70
C MET A 136 6.25 -8.25 6.71
N ILE A 137 5.58 -8.10 5.57
CA ILE A 137 5.63 -9.01 4.44
C ILE A 137 6.79 -8.64 3.51
N PHE A 138 7.53 -9.65 3.09
CA PHE A 138 8.60 -9.55 2.09
C PHE A 138 8.47 -10.67 1.06
N GLY A 139 8.94 -10.42 -0.15
CA GLY A 139 8.99 -11.43 -1.23
C GLY A 139 9.34 -10.86 -2.60
N GLU A 140 9.81 -9.61 -2.67
CA GLU A 140 10.09 -8.97 -3.95
C GLU A 140 11.16 -9.75 -4.74
N GLY A 141 10.79 -10.18 -5.94
CA GLY A 141 11.65 -11.01 -6.80
C GLY A 141 11.94 -12.40 -6.24
N LYS A 142 11.12 -12.92 -5.31
CA LYS A 142 11.27 -14.26 -4.71
C LYS A 142 10.14 -15.20 -5.12
N GLU A 143 10.36 -16.51 -4.93
CA GLU A 143 9.39 -17.56 -5.27
C GLU A 143 8.08 -17.46 -4.45
N TYR A 144 8.18 -16.97 -3.22
CA TYR A 144 7.07 -16.87 -2.27
C TYR A 144 7.27 -15.70 -1.29
N THR A 145 6.20 -15.36 -0.56
CA THR A 145 6.25 -14.37 0.51
C THR A 145 6.72 -14.98 1.84
N VAL A 146 7.41 -14.17 2.63
CA VAL A 146 7.78 -14.44 4.02
C VAL A 146 7.26 -13.33 4.90
N CYS A 147 6.94 -13.67 6.15
CA CYS A 147 6.44 -12.73 7.14
C CYS A 147 7.45 -12.61 8.28
N LEU A 148 7.91 -11.39 8.54
CA LEU A 148 8.59 -11.05 9.77
C LEU A 148 7.51 -10.63 10.78
N VAL A 149 7.44 -11.33 11.89
CA VAL A 149 6.42 -11.21 12.93
C VAL A 149 7.09 -10.66 14.18
N VAL A 150 6.51 -9.59 14.73
CA VAL A 150 6.78 -9.07 16.06
C VAL A 150 5.68 -9.58 16.99
N PRO A 151 5.97 -10.49 17.91
CA PRO A 151 4.97 -11.02 18.83
C PRO A 151 4.55 -9.98 19.87
N ASP A 152 3.29 -10.04 20.31
CA ASP A 152 2.78 -9.21 21.40
C ASP A 152 3.24 -9.79 22.75
N PRO A 153 4.10 -9.09 23.50
CA PRO A 153 4.64 -9.60 24.77
C PRO A 153 3.54 -9.75 25.82
N LEU A 154 2.58 -8.82 25.89
CA LEU A 154 1.50 -8.88 26.89
C LEU A 154 0.57 -10.05 26.62
N ALA A 155 0.25 -10.32 25.36
CA ALA A 155 -0.57 -11.46 24.97
C ALA A 155 0.14 -12.79 25.24
N LEU A 156 1.45 -12.86 25.00
CA LEU A 156 2.24 -14.06 25.25
C LEU A 156 2.47 -14.33 26.75
N GLU A 157 2.79 -13.30 27.54
CA GLU A 157 2.92 -13.41 29.00
C GLU A 157 1.64 -13.93 29.64
N LYS A 158 0.48 -13.40 29.21
CA LYS A 158 -0.83 -13.87 29.69
C LYS A 158 -1.04 -15.34 29.34
N TYR A 159 -0.74 -15.74 28.12
CA TYR A 159 -0.86 -17.14 27.71
C TYR A 159 0.08 -18.05 28.49
N ALA A 160 1.31 -17.59 28.76
CA ALA A 160 2.29 -18.35 29.51
C ALA A 160 1.85 -18.59 30.95
N ALA A 161 1.29 -17.56 31.61
CA ALA A 161 0.72 -17.69 32.95
C ALA A 161 -0.43 -18.70 33.01
N GLU A 162 -1.30 -18.72 31.99
CA GLU A 162 -2.42 -19.68 31.91
C GLU A 162 -1.98 -21.13 31.64
N ASN A 163 -0.80 -21.32 31.05
CA ASN A 163 -0.31 -22.64 30.59
C ASN A 163 0.93 -23.13 31.35
N ASN A 164 1.33 -22.44 32.43
CA ASN A 164 2.52 -22.73 33.23
C ASN A 164 3.82 -22.76 32.40
N LEU A 165 3.94 -21.85 31.44
CA LEU A 165 5.14 -21.65 30.62
C LEU A 165 5.98 -20.49 31.17
N PRO A 166 7.26 -20.35 30.77
CA PRO A 166 8.08 -19.19 31.12
C PRO A 166 7.40 -17.89 30.68
N ALA A 167 7.45 -16.87 31.54
CA ALA A 167 6.86 -15.57 31.22
C ALA A 167 7.70 -14.73 30.24
N ASP A 168 8.94 -15.14 29.97
CA ASP A 168 9.80 -14.41 29.06
C ASP A 168 9.38 -14.63 27.59
N THR A 169 9.06 -13.53 26.91
CA THR A 169 8.64 -13.55 25.51
C THR A 169 9.74 -14.11 24.61
N GLU A 170 11.01 -13.79 24.89
CA GLU A 170 12.13 -14.27 24.08
C GLU A 170 12.28 -15.80 24.18
N GLU A 171 12.17 -16.36 25.38
CA GLU A 171 12.15 -17.82 25.60
C GLU A 171 10.94 -18.50 24.94
N LEU A 172 9.74 -17.92 25.04
CA LEU A 172 8.53 -18.45 24.43
C LEU A 172 8.65 -18.53 22.91
N ILE A 173 9.18 -17.49 22.26
CA ILE A 173 9.31 -17.48 20.81
C ILE A 173 10.42 -18.41 20.33
N GLN A 174 11.32 -18.91 21.17
CA GLN A 174 12.27 -19.97 20.78
C GLN A 174 11.61 -21.34 20.68
N THR A 175 10.44 -21.51 21.30
CA THR A 175 9.71 -22.78 21.29
C THR A 175 9.00 -22.96 19.95
N GLN A 176 9.29 -24.06 19.24
CA GLN A 176 8.69 -24.35 17.94
C GLN A 176 7.16 -24.42 18.01
N GLU A 177 6.60 -24.91 19.12
CA GLU A 177 5.16 -24.97 19.34
C GLU A 177 4.47 -23.60 19.26
N ILE A 178 5.06 -22.57 19.89
CA ILE A 178 4.53 -21.20 19.88
C ILE A 178 4.63 -20.61 18.47
N ARG A 179 5.77 -20.77 17.80
CA ARG A 179 5.94 -20.35 16.40
C ARG A 179 4.92 -20.99 15.48
N ASP A 180 4.73 -22.31 15.60
CA ASP A 180 3.78 -23.07 14.79
C ASP A 180 2.34 -22.62 15.05
N ARG A 181 2.01 -22.29 16.31
CA ARG A 181 0.68 -21.78 16.66
C ARG A 181 0.41 -20.41 16.03
N ILE A 182 1.35 -19.48 16.13
CA ILE A 182 1.20 -18.13 15.58
C ILE A 182 1.15 -18.18 14.05
N SER A 183 2.08 -18.89 13.41
CA SER A 183 2.12 -19.02 11.94
C SER A 183 0.88 -19.70 11.37
N ARG A 184 0.34 -20.71 12.06
CA ARG A 184 -0.93 -21.36 11.69
C ARG A 184 -2.10 -20.39 11.81
N ALA A 185 -2.22 -19.68 12.93
CA ALA A 185 -3.28 -18.70 13.15
C ALA A 185 -3.26 -17.60 12.07
N ILE A 186 -2.06 -17.10 11.72
CA ILE A 186 -1.87 -16.15 10.61
C ILE A 186 -2.33 -16.76 9.28
N THR A 187 -1.85 -17.95 8.94
CA THR A 187 -2.17 -18.59 7.65
C THR A 187 -3.67 -18.87 7.52
N GLU A 188 -4.32 -19.26 8.61
CA GLU A 188 -5.76 -19.50 8.66
C GLU A 188 -6.58 -18.22 8.55
N SER A 189 -6.19 -17.13 9.22
CA SER A 189 -6.91 -15.85 9.18
C SER A 189 -6.91 -15.19 7.80
N LEU A 190 -5.85 -15.45 7.01
CA LEU A 190 -5.69 -14.93 5.65
C LEU A 190 -6.34 -15.82 4.57
N ARG A 191 -6.59 -17.10 4.89
CA ARG A 191 -7.17 -18.05 3.93
C ARG A 191 -8.57 -17.60 3.52
N GLY A 192 -8.80 -17.58 2.20
CA GLY A 192 -10.09 -17.17 1.63
C GLY A 192 -10.24 -15.66 1.43
N LYS A 193 -9.42 -14.83 2.09
CA LYS A 193 -9.33 -13.38 1.84
C LYS A 193 -8.31 -13.03 0.78
N TYR A 194 -7.17 -13.72 0.77
CA TYR A 194 -6.03 -13.44 -0.12
C TYR A 194 -5.72 -14.58 -1.08
N GLY A 195 -5.02 -14.26 -2.16
CA GLY A 195 -4.49 -15.28 -3.07
C GLY A 195 -3.50 -16.19 -2.32
N SER A 196 -3.53 -17.49 -2.61
CA SER A 196 -2.63 -18.47 -1.96
C SER A 196 -1.13 -18.16 -2.13
N TYR A 197 -0.78 -17.38 -3.15
CA TYR A 197 0.59 -16.95 -3.42
C TYR A 197 1.00 -15.71 -2.61
N GLU A 198 0.05 -14.97 -2.05
CA GLU A 198 0.30 -13.81 -1.18
C GLU A 198 0.53 -14.24 0.26
N ILE A 199 -0.12 -15.33 0.67
CA ILE A 199 -0.03 -15.87 2.03
C ILE A 199 1.42 -16.33 2.31
N PRO A 200 2.05 -15.85 3.40
CA PRO A 200 3.43 -16.19 3.74
C PRO A 200 3.65 -17.69 3.87
N LYS A 201 4.70 -18.20 3.20
CA LYS A 201 5.10 -19.60 3.33
C LYS A 201 6.05 -19.85 4.50
N LYS A 202 6.83 -18.84 4.89
CA LYS A 202 7.80 -18.93 5.99
C LYS A 202 7.72 -17.69 6.87
N PHE A 203 8.11 -17.86 8.13
CA PHE A 203 7.98 -16.84 9.17
C PHE A 203 9.34 -16.63 9.86
N ILE A 204 9.63 -15.39 10.22
CA ILE A 204 10.74 -14.99 11.10
C ILE A 204 10.12 -14.29 12.29
N TYR A 205 10.58 -14.61 13.49
CA TYR A 205 10.13 -13.98 14.72
C TYR A 205 11.24 -13.09 15.25
N ILE A 206 10.90 -11.82 15.53
CA ILE A 206 11.83 -10.86 16.11
C ILE A 206 11.25 -10.31 17.41
N THR A 207 12.12 -10.06 18.39
CA THR A 207 11.73 -9.51 19.71
C THR A 207 11.72 -7.99 19.72
N GLU A 208 12.61 -7.35 18.95
CA GLU A 208 12.68 -5.90 18.86
C GLU A 208 11.58 -5.36 17.93
N ASN A 209 10.62 -4.63 18.50
CA ASN A 209 9.53 -4.01 17.75
C ASN A 209 10.00 -2.83 16.88
N PHE A 210 9.16 -2.41 15.93
CA PHE A 210 9.42 -1.23 15.11
C PHE A 210 9.20 0.06 15.91
N SER A 211 10.20 0.95 15.92
CA SER A 211 10.12 2.21 16.63
C SER A 211 10.78 3.36 15.86
N LEU A 212 10.49 4.59 16.32
CA LEU A 212 11.21 5.78 15.85
C LEU A 212 12.67 5.76 16.31
N GLU A 213 12.92 5.26 17.53
CA GLU A 213 14.23 5.25 18.18
C GLU A 213 15.23 4.34 17.47
N ASN A 214 14.81 3.13 17.08
CA ASN A 214 15.65 2.21 16.32
C ASN A 214 15.65 2.51 14.80
N GLY A 215 14.99 3.60 14.39
CA GLY A 215 14.97 4.12 13.03
C GLY A 215 14.08 3.34 12.06
N THR A 216 13.40 2.28 12.50
CA THR A 216 12.58 1.41 11.64
C THR A 216 11.22 1.99 11.32
N LEU A 217 10.77 3.04 12.03
CA LEU A 217 9.58 3.81 11.69
C LEU A 217 9.90 5.19 11.08
N THR A 218 8.99 5.68 10.26
CA THR A 218 8.87 7.08 9.84
C THR A 218 8.16 7.90 10.92
N GLN A 219 8.27 9.23 10.88
CA GLN A 219 7.53 10.13 11.78
C GLN A 219 6.00 9.95 11.70
N THR A 220 5.50 9.38 10.61
CA THR A 220 4.09 9.02 10.43
C THR A 220 3.78 7.57 10.86
N MET A 221 4.65 6.94 11.67
CA MET A 221 4.52 5.56 12.19
C MET A 221 4.46 4.47 11.12
N LYS A 222 4.91 4.74 9.89
CA LYS A 222 5.04 3.72 8.83
C LYS A 222 6.39 3.03 8.89
N VAL A 223 6.42 1.72 8.66
CA VAL A 223 7.64 0.92 8.62
C VAL A 223 8.53 1.32 7.44
N LYS A 224 9.79 1.64 7.72
CA LYS A 224 10.86 1.83 6.73
C LYS A 224 11.40 0.48 6.29
N ARG A 225 10.67 -0.20 5.38
CA ARG A 225 10.99 -1.55 4.87
C ARG A 225 12.47 -1.73 4.52
N ARG A 226 13.10 -0.77 3.83
CA ARG A 226 14.52 -0.82 3.47
C ARG A 226 15.44 -1.03 4.68
N ILE A 227 15.19 -0.33 5.79
CA ILE A 227 16.00 -0.42 7.01
C ILE A 227 15.78 -1.77 7.71
N VAL A 228 14.54 -2.24 7.77
CA VAL A 228 14.21 -3.55 8.35
C VAL A 228 14.86 -4.68 7.53
N LEU A 229 14.77 -4.61 6.20
CA LEU A 229 15.41 -5.58 5.29
C LEU A 229 16.93 -5.57 5.40
N GLU A 230 17.53 -4.40 5.58
CA GLU A 230 18.97 -4.28 5.78
C GLU A 230 19.43 -4.92 7.10
N ARG A 231 18.63 -4.77 8.16
CA ARG A 231 18.89 -5.34 9.49
C ARG A 231 18.76 -6.87 9.49
N TYR A 232 17.69 -7.41 8.92
CA TYR A 232 17.35 -8.84 8.98
C TYR A 232 17.65 -9.60 7.67
N ARG A 233 18.56 -9.07 6.85
CA ARG A 233 18.86 -9.62 5.52
C ARG A 233 19.29 -11.08 5.58
N LYS A 234 20.16 -11.42 6.53
CA LYS A 234 20.77 -12.76 6.62
C LYS A 234 19.72 -13.81 6.96
N GLU A 235 18.86 -13.50 7.90
CA GLU A 235 17.76 -14.34 8.36
C GLU A 235 16.73 -14.54 7.24
N ILE A 236 16.40 -13.46 6.52
CA ILE A 236 15.49 -13.51 5.36
C ILE A 236 16.08 -14.34 4.22
N GLU A 237 17.35 -14.13 3.87
CA GLU A 237 18.02 -14.88 2.79
C GLU A 237 18.19 -16.36 3.13
N ALA A 238 18.46 -16.69 4.39
CA ALA A 238 18.51 -18.07 4.86
C ALA A 238 17.20 -18.82 4.63
N LEU A 239 16.05 -18.12 4.66
CA LEU A 239 14.76 -18.74 4.34
C LEU A 239 14.58 -19.10 2.86
N TYR A 240 15.33 -18.51 1.94
CA TYR A 240 15.25 -18.82 0.50
C TYR A 240 16.37 -19.74 0.00
N THR A 241 17.41 -19.92 0.82
CA THR A 241 18.51 -20.82 0.50
C THR A 241 18.02 -22.26 0.72
N ARG A 242 18.14 -23.09 -0.33
CA ARG A 242 17.80 -24.53 -0.28
C ARG A 242 18.87 -25.30 0.47
#